data_AF-A0A917RIG8-F1
#
_entry.id   AF-A0A917RIG8-F1
#
_cell.length_a   1.000
_cell.length_b   1.000
_cell.length_c   1.000
_cell.angle_alpha   90.00
_cell.angle_beta   90.00
_cell.angle_gamma   90.00
#
_symmetry.space_group_name_H-M   'P 1'
#
loop_
_entity.id
_entity.type
_entity.pdbx_description
1 polymer ?
#
loop_
_entity_poly.entity_id
_entity_poly.type
_entity_poly.pdbx_seq_one_letter_code
_entity_poly.pdbx_strand_id
1 'polypeptide(L)'
;MLPPGEDIHYVFPVTLVRSGGVANYMIVVTGRSITVLATKVFSRYEPAAVWATYPRHTRLGPVRFGAGPTIELGGTVFEVDDEYVAVVGAADAEAFAPGDLPKDPLPDL
;
A
#
# COMPACT_ATOMS: atom_id res chain seq x y z
N MET A 1 9.54 12.91 -3.72
CA MET A 1 8.67 13.77 -4.55
C MET A 1 8.21 12.92 -5.73
N LEU A 2 6.92 12.96 -6.07
CA LEU A 2 6.42 12.28 -7.27
C LEU A 2 6.93 13.03 -8.50
N PRO A 3 7.45 12.33 -9.53
CA PRO A 3 7.78 12.99 -10.78
C PRO A 3 6.54 13.63 -11.41
N PRO A 4 6.71 14.71 -12.21
CA PRO A 4 5.60 15.45 -12.80
C PRO A 4 4.59 14.55 -13.52
N GLY A 5 3.29 14.82 -13.32
CA GLY A 5 2.19 14.09 -13.95
C GLY A 5 1.88 12.73 -13.33
N GLU A 6 2.39 12.44 -12.13
CA GLU A 6 1.99 11.24 -11.38
C GLU A 6 1.14 11.60 -10.17
N ASP A 7 0.01 10.89 -10.08
CA ASP A 7 -0.95 11.00 -9.00
C ASP A 7 -0.86 9.82 -8.05
N ILE A 8 -1.22 10.08 -6.79
CA ILE A 8 -1.40 9.03 -5.79
C ILE A 8 -2.76 8.39 -6.03
N HIS A 9 -2.77 7.08 -6.27
CA HIS A 9 -4.00 6.31 -6.40
C HIS A 9 -4.45 5.83 -5.01
N TYR A 10 -3.50 5.31 -4.22
CA TYR A 10 -3.76 4.80 -2.87
C TYR A 10 -2.66 5.18 -1.90
N VAL A 11 -3.04 5.44 -0.66
CA VAL A 11 -2.13 5.58 0.47
C VAL A 11 -2.75 4.93 1.69
N PHE A 12 -1.99 4.07 2.36
CA PHE A 12 -2.49 3.42 3.58
C PHE A 12 -1.34 3.08 4.54
N PRO A 13 -1.58 3.16 5.85
CA PRO A 13 -0.62 2.77 6.86
C PRO A 13 -0.50 1.23 6.92
N VAL A 14 0.69 0.75 7.24
CA VAL A 14 0.96 -0.65 7.57
C VAL A 14 1.91 -0.75 8.75
N THR A 15 1.83 -1.85 9.49
CA THR A 15 2.69 -2.10 10.66
C THR A 15 3.59 -3.30 10.41
N LEU A 16 4.87 -3.16 10.74
CA LEU A 16 5.80 -4.28 10.81
C LEU A 16 5.98 -4.67 12.28
N VAL A 17 5.50 -5.87 12.63
CA VAL A 17 5.70 -6.45 13.97
C VAL A 17 6.87 -7.42 13.92
N ARG A 18 7.91 -7.19 14.74
CA ARG A 18 9.02 -8.12 14.93
C ARG A 18 9.28 -8.33 16.41
N SER A 19 10.06 -9.36 16.75
CA SER A 19 10.41 -9.72 18.12
C SER A 19 11.04 -8.59 18.95
N GLY A 20 11.55 -7.53 18.31
CA GLY A 20 12.12 -6.34 18.97
C GLY A 20 11.20 -5.11 19.03
N GLY A 21 9.96 -5.17 18.55
CA GLY A 21 9.01 -4.06 18.60
C GLY A 21 8.13 -3.90 17.36
N VAL A 22 7.44 -2.76 17.30
CA VAL A 22 6.57 -2.35 16.19
C VAL A 22 7.17 -1.17 15.44
N ALA A 23 7.06 -1.18 14.12
CA ALA A 23 7.45 -0.06 13.27
C ALA A 23 6.32 0.25 12.29
N ASN A 24 6.03 1.54 12.11
CA ASN A 24 4.96 2.00 11.22
C ASN A 24 5.54 2.44 9.87
N TYR A 25 4.79 2.15 8.82
CA TYR A 25 5.11 2.52 7.45
C TYR A 25 3.85 3.02 6.75
N MET A 26 4.04 3.75 5.65
CA MET A 26 2.96 4.06 4.70
C MET A 26 3.28 3.44 3.36
N ILE A 27 2.33 2.71 2.78
CA ILE A 27 2.40 2.25 1.40
C ILE A 27 1.70 3.29 0.53
N VAL A 28 2.40 3.79 -0.48
CA VAL A 28 1.90 4.74 -1.46
C VAL A 28 1.92 4.05 -2.83
N VAL A 29 0.76 3.97 -3.46
CA VAL A 29 0.57 3.39 -4.79
C VAL A 29 0.23 4.51 -5.76
N THR A 30 0.92 4.51 -6.89
CA THR A 30 0.78 5.49 -7.99
C THR A 30 0.55 4.76 -9.30
N GLY A 31 0.39 5.48 -10.41
CA GLY A 31 0.37 4.86 -11.74
C GLY A 31 1.67 4.12 -12.12
N ARG A 32 2.82 4.44 -11.51
CA ARG A 32 4.14 3.89 -11.95
C ARG A 32 4.88 3.08 -10.90
N SER A 33 4.60 3.31 -9.62
CA SER A 33 5.34 2.66 -8.54
C SER A 33 4.50 2.37 -7.30
N ILE A 34 5.04 1.48 -6.47
CA ILE A 34 4.64 1.28 -5.07
C ILE A 34 5.83 1.72 -4.22
N THR A 35 5.63 2.73 -3.38
CA THR A 35 6.68 3.23 -2.48
C THR A 35 6.28 2.96 -1.03
N VAL A 36 7.21 2.40 -0.26
CA VAL A 36 7.05 2.19 1.17
C VAL A 36 7.84 3.26 1.91
N LEU A 37 7.15 4.06 2.71
CA LEU A 37 7.72 5.14 3.50
C LEU A 37 7.84 4.68 4.95
N ALA A 38 9.04 4.76 5.52
CA ALA A 38 9.22 4.62 6.96
C ALA A 38 8.72 5.89 7.66
N THR A 39 7.98 5.73 8.76
CA THR A 39 7.51 6.86 9.56
C THR A 39 8.44 7.13 10.75
N LYS A 40 8.25 8.26 11.42
CA LYS A 40 8.97 8.57 12.67
C LYS A 40 8.59 7.57 13.77
N VAL A 41 9.53 7.26 14.66
CA VAL A 41 9.39 6.25 15.74
C VAL A 41 8.12 6.44 16.61
N PHE A 42 7.66 7.67 16.80
CA PHE A 42 6.47 7.99 17.61
C PHE A 42 5.28 8.51 16.78
N SER A 43 5.30 8.34 15.45
CA SER A 43 4.21 8.78 14.58
C SER A 43 3.88 7.72 13.54
N ARG A 44 2.58 7.44 13.38
CA ARG A 44 2.08 6.50 12.36
C ARG A 44 1.89 7.13 10.98
N TYR A 45 1.82 8.45 10.91
CA TYR A 45 1.40 9.18 9.70
C TYR A 45 2.39 10.24 9.24
N GLU A 46 3.53 10.37 9.92
CA GLU A 46 4.57 11.32 9.53
C GLU A 46 5.73 10.57 8.85
N PRO A 47 5.78 10.55 7.50
CA PRO A 47 6.82 9.88 6.76
C PRO A 47 8.17 10.59 6.98
N ALA A 48 9.21 9.79 7.21
CA ALA A 48 10.56 10.27 7.47
C ALA A 48 11.54 9.93 6.34
N ALA A 49 11.38 8.78 5.69
CA ALA A 49 12.27 8.31 4.64
C ALA A 49 11.58 7.32 3.69
N VAL A 50 12.09 7.22 2.45
CA VAL A 50 11.75 6.11 1.56
C VAL A 50 12.51 4.88 2.04
N TRP A 51 11.76 3.82 2.38
CA TRP A 51 12.34 2.55 2.76
C TRP A 51 12.58 1.64 1.55
N ALA A 52 11.60 1.57 0.65
CA ALA A 52 11.70 0.77 -0.57
C ALA A 52 10.80 1.33 -1.69
N THR A 53 11.13 1.02 -2.93
CA THR A 53 10.31 1.31 -4.12
C THR A 53 10.25 0.07 -5.00
N TYR A 54 9.05 -0.27 -5.45
CA TYR A 54 8.76 -1.41 -6.31
C TYR A 54 8.05 -0.94 -7.59
N PRO A 55 8.16 -1.68 -8.71
CA PRO A 55 7.36 -1.42 -9.91
C PRO A 55 5.85 -1.46 -9.61
N ARG A 56 5.02 -0.65 -10.29
CA ARG A 56 3.56 -0.68 -10.10
C ARG A 56 2.94 -2.06 -10.28
N HIS A 57 3.48 -2.85 -11.20
CA HIS A 57 3.04 -4.22 -11.46
C HIS A 57 3.63 -5.23 -10.47
N THR A 58 3.75 -4.83 -9.19
CA THR A 58 4.07 -5.69 -8.06
C THR A 58 2.79 -5.96 -7.30
N ARG A 59 2.49 -7.24 -7.04
CA ARG A 59 1.27 -7.63 -6.33
C ARG A 59 1.42 -7.33 -4.84
N LEU A 60 0.45 -6.62 -4.26
CA LEU A 60 0.39 -6.34 -2.83
C LEU A 60 -0.22 -7.52 -2.06
N GLY A 61 -1.24 -8.16 -2.63
CA GLY A 61 -1.86 -9.35 -2.07
C GLY A 61 -1.07 -10.65 -2.34
N PRO A 62 -1.61 -11.81 -1.92
CA PRO A 62 -2.91 -11.95 -1.25
C PRO A 62 -2.89 -11.42 0.18
N VAL A 63 -4.01 -10.87 0.64
CA VAL A 63 -4.21 -10.60 2.06
C VAL A 63 -4.43 -11.93 2.77
N ARG A 64 -3.57 -12.25 3.75
CA ARG A 64 -3.73 -13.43 4.61
C ARG A 64 -4.41 -13.00 5.91
N PHE A 65 -5.45 -13.73 6.27
CA PHE A 65 -6.19 -13.51 7.52
C PHE A 65 -5.71 -14.51 8.59
N GLY A 66 -5.46 -14.00 9.79
CA GLY A 66 -5.02 -14.78 10.95
C GLY A 66 -5.37 -14.03 12.23
N ALA A 67 -4.37 -13.66 13.03
CA ALA A 67 -4.54 -12.75 14.17
C ALA A 67 -4.90 -11.32 13.73
N GLY A 68 -4.58 -10.97 12.49
CA GLY A 68 -4.96 -9.74 11.77
C GLY A 68 -4.69 -9.92 10.27
N PRO A 69 -5.14 -9.01 9.40
CA PRO A 69 -4.83 -9.03 7.98
C PRO A 69 -3.37 -8.72 7.74
N THR A 70 -2.72 -9.49 6.86
CA THR A 70 -1.32 -9.28 6.51
C THR A 70 -1.09 -9.38 5.01
N ILE A 71 -0.09 -8.67 4.53
CA ILE A 71 0.45 -8.76 3.16
C ILE A 71 1.95 -9.02 3.20
N GLU A 72 2.49 -9.55 2.11
CA GLU A 72 3.94 -9.72 1.95
C GLU A 72 4.42 -8.90 0.75
N LEU A 73 5.32 -7.94 1.01
CA LEU A 73 5.88 -7.07 -0.02
C LEU A 73 7.40 -7.06 0.09
N GLY A 74 8.09 -7.45 -0.98
CA GLY A 74 9.56 -7.54 -1.00
C GLY A 74 10.14 -8.47 0.08
N GLY A 75 9.43 -9.56 0.39
CA GLY A 75 9.83 -10.52 1.44
C GLY A 75 9.61 -10.01 2.87
N THR A 76 8.92 -8.89 3.05
CA THR A 76 8.54 -8.37 4.37
C THR A 76 7.05 -8.48 4.58
N VAL A 77 6.66 -9.09 5.71
CA VAL A 77 5.26 -9.23 6.12
C VAL A 77 4.85 -7.98 6.88
N PHE A 78 3.78 -7.35 6.41
CA PHE A 78 3.16 -6.19 7.04
C PHE A 78 1.74 -6.51 7.48
N GLU A 79 1.37 -6.03 8.65
CA GLU A 79 -0.02 -5.99 9.11
C GLU A 79 -0.74 -4.78 8.50
N VAL A 80 -1.97 -5.01 8.05
CA VAL A 80 -2.84 -4.02 7.41
C VAL A 80 -4.10 -3.93 8.26
N ASP A 81 -4.51 -2.71 8.62
CA ASP A 81 -5.78 -2.54 9.34
C ASP A 81 -6.96 -2.98 8.44
N ASP A 82 -7.99 -3.57 9.03
CA ASP A 82 -9.16 -4.12 8.33
C ASP A 82 -9.77 -3.15 7.32
N GLU A 83 -9.78 -1.84 7.63
CA GLU A 83 -10.33 -0.79 6.78
C GLU A 83 -9.59 -0.62 5.43
N TYR A 84 -8.32 -1.04 5.36
CA TYR A 84 -7.50 -0.95 4.16
C TYR A 84 -7.37 -2.27 3.40
N VAL A 85 -7.99 -3.35 3.85
CA VAL A 85 -8.01 -4.64 3.13
C VAL A 85 -8.60 -4.48 1.73
N ALA A 86 -9.69 -3.72 1.60
CA ALA A 86 -10.30 -3.44 0.30
C ALA A 86 -9.39 -2.61 -0.61
N VAL A 87 -8.57 -1.72 -0.04
CA VAL A 87 -7.60 -0.90 -0.78
C VAL A 87 -6.51 -1.76 -1.41
N VAL A 88 -6.03 -2.79 -0.70
CA VAL A 88 -5.08 -3.76 -1.27
C VAL A 88 -5.69 -4.47 -2.48
N GLY A 89 -6.92 -4.94 -2.35
CA GLY A 89 -7.65 -5.60 -3.44
C GLY A 89 -7.87 -4.69 -4.65
N ALA A 90 -8.28 -3.44 -4.42
CA ALA A 90 -8.50 -2.45 -5.47
C ALA A 90 -7.20 -2.09 -6.21
N ALA A 91 -6.10 -1.87 -5.47
CA ALA A 91 -4.80 -1.57 -6.04
C ALA A 91 -4.26 -2.73 -6.91
N ASP A 92 -4.47 -3.98 -6.50
CA ASP A 92 -4.12 -5.15 -7.32
C ASP A 92 -5.06 -5.30 -8.52
N ALA A 93 -6.37 -5.10 -8.36
CA ALA A 93 -7.34 -5.15 -9.46
C ALA A 93 -6.98 -4.14 -10.57
N GLU A 94 -6.66 -2.89 -10.21
CA GLU A 94 -6.19 -1.89 -11.17
C GLU A 94 -4.95 -2.34 -11.97
N ALA A 95 -3.98 -2.97 -11.32
CA ALA A 95 -2.72 -3.34 -11.99
C ALA A 95 -2.82 -4.63 -12.82
N PHE A 96 -3.68 -5.57 -12.42
CA PHE A 96 -3.68 -6.93 -12.98
C PHE A 96 -5.00 -7.34 -13.62
N ALA A 97 -6.10 -6.66 -13.32
CA ALA A 97 -7.43 -6.97 -13.82
C ALA A 97 -8.28 -5.68 -14.02
N PRO A 98 -7.79 -4.68 -14.79
CA PRO A 98 -8.49 -3.39 -14.93
C PRO A 98 -9.89 -3.51 -15.53
N GLY A 99 -10.18 -4.60 -16.27
CA GLY A 99 -11.52 -4.88 -16.81
C GLY A 99 -12.55 -5.31 -15.76
N ASP A 100 -12.11 -5.69 -14.55
CA ASP A 100 -12.97 -6.10 -13.44
C ASP A 100 -13.36 -4.91 -12.55
N LEU A 101 -12.80 -3.72 -12.81
CA LEU A 101 -13.16 -2.51 -12.07
C LEU A 101 -14.60 -2.09 -12.40
N PRO A 102 -15.38 -1.66 -11.40
CA PRO A 102 -16.67 -1.04 -11.67
C PRO A 102 -16.47 0.20 -12.55
N LYS A 103 -17.40 0.42 -13.49
CA LYS A 103 -17.38 1.65 -14.30
C LYS A 103 -17.46 2.86 -13.36
N ASP A 104 -16.68 3.89 -13.68
CA ASP A 104 -16.75 5.17 -12.99
C ASP A 104 -18.20 5.68 -13.06
N PRO A 105 -18.87 5.89 -11.91
CA PRO A 105 -20.22 6.40 -11.88
C PRO A 105 -20.31 7.87 -12.34
N LEU A 106 -19.19 8.61 -12.38
CA LEU A 106 -19.12 10.02 -12.71
C LEU A 106 -17.97 10.33 -13.70
N PRO A 107 -17.99 9.76 -14.92
CA PRO A 107 -16.87 9.82 -15.85
C PRO A 107 -16.57 11.21 -16.44
N ASP A 108 -17.52 12.14 -16.31
CA ASP A 108 -17.46 13.49 -16.89
C ASP A 108 -17.36 14.61 -15.84
N LEU A 109 -17.13 14.26 -14.56
CA LEU A 109 -17.03 15.24 -13.47
C LEU A 109 -15.62 15.83 -13.35
#